data_AF-W9VNY5-F1
#
_entry.id   AF-W9VNY5-F1
#
_cell.length_a   1.000
_cell.length_b   1.000
_cell.length_c   1.000
_cell.angle_alpha   90.00
_cell.angle_beta   90.00
_cell.angle_gamma   90.00
#
_symmetry.space_group_name_H-M   'P 1'
#
loop_
_entity.id
_entity.type
_entity.pdbx_description
1 polymer ?
#
loop_
_entity_poly.entity_id
_entity_poly.type
_entity_poly.pdbx_seq_one_letter_code
_entity_poly.pdbx_strand_id
1 'polypeptide(L)'
;MPNTYHHKQSVKSSGSEHLEATRENGPATHRYNELDPPPIRSTRASVREHSTASLLDQYRELLRHQMRHGTLVALRDELARMKFSSGRTAVDLRTNITHELPTQTQTHPLPHQLETLTVSINRAIQDLELAVVQAHREAKREKAVLERAKASTLDMNQRTPDCRRHAISAVRRELTTWLEQSLDKCQESHNHVAVELDGGVESEDNDVAEPWEAKIDGQYERYLEARRHLIDIVACLRTPLPTPTPPQERKAKGIVSVSATQALEKSTAQQVPHTLAAETGVGAENALETRLLPSMQQHNTAHAHLTSLDEQLGKETTATINMLDRLGEESQLLQAFPLLAHSGRFEHAASAFGNVKKQDRDTSTSDTEGQDMQDTISKRLKPWLFAAQAADVASMSSVDAYLQKGDQAVHAASRSLDALRVVREAGI
;
A
#
# COMPACT_ATOMS: atom_id res chain seq x y z
N MET A 1 57.90 13.44 -34.20
CA MET A 1 58.00 14.75 -33.52
C MET A 1 56.63 15.42 -33.52
N PRO A 2 55.83 15.30 -32.44
CA PRO A 2 54.62 16.10 -32.27
C PRO A 2 54.76 17.12 -31.12
N ASN A 3 53.91 18.14 -31.22
CA ASN A 3 54.06 19.50 -30.73
C ASN A 3 53.36 19.70 -29.36
N THR A 4 54.11 20.04 -28.30
CA THR A 4 53.61 20.13 -26.90
C THR A 4 53.24 21.53 -26.42
N TYR A 5 53.08 22.52 -27.32
CA TYR A 5 52.92 23.92 -26.91
C TYR A 5 51.48 24.37 -26.56
N HIS A 6 50.43 23.57 -26.81
CA HIS A 6 49.05 24.04 -26.65
C HIS A 6 48.42 23.87 -25.25
N HIS A 7 48.99 23.08 -24.35
CA HIS A 7 48.30 22.76 -23.09
C HIS A 7 48.46 23.84 -21.99
N LYS A 8 49.45 24.73 -22.10
CA LYS A 8 49.72 25.74 -21.05
C LYS A 8 48.90 27.03 -21.17
N GLN A 9 48.22 27.27 -22.29
CA GLN A 9 47.36 28.44 -22.45
C GLN A 9 45.91 28.21 -21.97
N SER A 10 45.41 26.98 -22.05
CA SER A 10 44.02 26.67 -21.67
C SER A 10 43.74 26.74 -20.17
N VAL A 11 44.75 26.57 -19.31
CA VAL A 11 44.56 26.60 -17.85
C VAL A 11 44.53 28.03 -17.30
N LYS A 12 45.13 28.99 -18.01
CA LYS A 12 45.16 30.40 -17.59
C LYS A 12 43.85 31.14 -17.91
N SER A 13 43.14 30.76 -18.97
CA SER A 13 41.85 31.38 -19.33
C SER A 13 40.74 30.99 -18.34
N SER A 14 40.70 29.74 -17.88
CA SER A 14 39.67 29.26 -16.95
C SER A 14 39.73 29.92 -15.57
N GLY A 15 40.94 30.23 -15.09
CA GLY A 15 41.14 30.93 -13.81
C GLY A 15 40.74 32.41 -13.87
N SER A 16 40.94 33.07 -15.02
CA SER A 16 40.53 34.45 -15.23
C SER A 16 39.00 34.56 -15.27
N GLU A 17 38.34 33.64 -15.96
CA GLU A 17 36.88 33.63 -16.12
C GLU A 17 36.15 33.36 -14.79
N HIS A 18 36.73 32.52 -13.92
CA HIS A 18 36.18 32.29 -12.58
C HIS A 18 36.32 33.52 -11.67
N LEU A 19 37.45 34.22 -11.74
CA LEU A 19 37.66 35.45 -10.96
C LEU A 19 36.75 36.59 -11.45
N GLU A 20 36.50 36.66 -12.75
CA GLU A 20 35.57 37.63 -13.35
C GLU A 20 34.12 37.33 -12.95
N ALA A 21 33.71 36.05 -12.97
CA ALA A 21 32.39 35.63 -12.48
C ALA A 21 32.16 35.94 -10.99
N THR A 22 33.18 35.79 -10.14
CA THR A 22 33.07 36.16 -8.71
C THR A 22 33.01 37.68 -8.49
N ARG A 23 33.64 38.46 -9.36
CA ARG A 23 33.63 39.93 -9.29
C ARG A 23 32.28 40.52 -9.73
N GLU A 24 31.62 39.90 -10.70
CA GLU A 24 30.29 40.31 -11.16
C GLU A 24 29.17 39.89 -10.20
N ASN A 25 29.38 38.90 -9.34
CA ASN A 25 28.37 38.46 -8.36
C ASN A 25 28.22 39.43 -7.18
N GLY A 26 29.30 40.13 -6.79
CA GLY A 26 29.29 41.14 -5.73
C GLY A 26 28.25 42.26 -5.91
N PRO A 27 28.17 42.94 -7.07
CA PRO A 27 27.17 43.99 -7.29
C PRO A 27 25.73 43.46 -7.38
N ALA A 28 25.51 42.18 -7.73
CA ALA A 28 24.17 41.57 -7.74
C ALA A 28 23.61 41.40 -6.31
N THR A 29 24.45 40.98 -5.35
CA THR A 29 24.08 40.92 -3.93
C THR A 29 23.81 42.30 -3.31
N HIS A 30 24.54 43.34 -3.73
CA HIS A 30 24.26 44.70 -3.27
C HIS A 30 22.94 45.25 -3.83
N ARG A 31 22.61 44.96 -5.10
CA ARG A 31 21.31 45.34 -5.69
C ARG A 31 20.12 44.61 -5.08
N TYR A 32 20.32 43.39 -4.59
CA TYR A 32 19.26 42.64 -3.88
C TYR A 32 19.01 43.20 -2.47
N ASN A 33 20.05 43.70 -1.80
CA ASN A 33 19.93 44.34 -0.50
C ASN A 33 19.44 45.80 -0.57
N GLU A 34 19.52 46.45 -1.73
CA GLU A 34 18.99 47.82 -1.95
C GLU A 34 17.50 47.85 -2.27
N LEU A 35 16.89 46.69 -2.56
CA LEU A 35 15.45 46.52 -2.71
C LEU A 35 14.83 46.20 -1.35
N ASP A 36 14.78 47.20 -0.47
CA ASP A 36 13.99 47.13 0.77
C ASP A 36 12.52 46.83 0.43
N PRO A 37 11.92 45.73 0.92
CA PRO A 37 10.48 45.54 0.81
C PRO A 37 9.76 46.59 1.68
N PRO A 38 8.62 47.15 1.23
CA PRO A 38 7.91 48.18 1.98
C PRO A 38 7.46 47.63 3.36
N PRO A 39 7.40 48.48 4.40
CA PRO A 39 6.95 48.08 5.72
C PRO A 39 5.47 47.72 5.63
N ILE A 40 5.17 46.43 5.71
CA ILE A 40 3.80 45.92 5.78
C ILE A 40 3.20 46.47 7.08
N ARG A 41 2.31 47.45 6.91
CA ARG A 41 1.44 47.95 7.97
C ARG A 41 0.71 46.77 8.60
N SER A 42 0.92 46.63 9.89
CA SER A 42 0.19 45.75 10.79
C SER A 42 -1.32 46.03 10.69
N THR A 43 -2.00 45.30 9.82
CA THR A 43 -3.43 45.04 9.97
C THR A 43 -3.57 43.90 10.97
N ARG A 44 -3.93 44.31 12.18
CA ARG A 44 -4.40 43.50 13.30
C ARG A 44 -5.52 42.56 12.84
N ALA A 45 -5.15 41.41 12.32
CA ALA A 45 -6.01 40.23 12.27
C ALA A 45 -5.63 39.36 13.46
N SER A 46 -6.62 39.06 14.31
CA SER A 46 -6.52 38.15 15.44
C SER A 46 -6.16 36.74 14.95
N VAL A 47 -4.88 36.46 14.77
CA VAL A 47 -4.37 35.11 14.50
C VAL A 47 -4.42 34.33 15.81
N ARG A 48 -5.47 33.51 15.96
CA ARG A 48 -5.43 32.38 16.91
C ARG A 48 -4.31 31.46 16.46
N GLU A 49 -3.25 31.43 17.25
CA GLU A 49 -2.21 30.41 17.21
C GLU A 49 -2.84 29.03 17.43
N HIS A 50 -3.30 28.39 16.35
CA HIS A 50 -3.48 26.95 16.35
C HIS A 50 -2.08 26.38 16.24
N SER A 51 -1.47 26.13 17.39
CA SER A 51 -0.14 25.56 17.54
C SER A 51 0.04 24.41 16.54
N THR A 52 1.16 24.35 15.83
CA THR A 52 1.47 23.30 14.83
C THR A 52 1.35 21.88 15.43
N ALA A 53 1.54 21.76 16.75
CA ALA A 53 1.24 20.57 17.53
C ALA A 53 -0.25 20.15 17.44
N SER A 54 -1.17 21.12 17.52
CA SER A 54 -2.62 20.87 17.36
C SER A 54 -3.00 20.43 15.95
N LEU A 55 -2.25 20.86 14.92
CA LEU A 55 -2.47 20.43 13.54
C LEU A 55 -2.00 18.99 13.32
N LEU A 56 -0.84 18.62 13.88
CA LEU A 56 -0.36 17.23 13.86
C LEU A 56 -1.28 16.29 14.64
N ASP A 57 -1.83 16.75 15.77
CA ASP A 57 -2.80 15.99 16.54
C ASP A 57 -4.13 15.85 15.80
N GLN A 58 -4.59 16.90 15.09
CA GLN A 58 -5.75 16.81 14.19
C GLN A 58 -5.51 15.83 13.04
N TYR A 59 -4.30 15.82 12.45
CA TYR A 59 -3.94 14.87 11.39
C TYR A 59 -3.89 13.43 11.89
N ARG A 60 -3.35 13.18 13.09
CA ARG A 60 -3.37 11.86 13.73
C ARG A 60 -4.79 11.39 14.02
N GLU A 61 -5.66 12.30 14.46
CA GLU A 61 -7.06 11.96 14.73
C GLU A 61 -7.81 11.68 13.43
N LEU A 62 -7.53 12.42 12.36
CA LEU A 62 -8.04 12.13 11.02
C LEU A 62 -7.65 10.73 10.55
N LEU A 63 -6.37 10.35 10.70
CA LEU A 63 -5.88 9.01 10.36
C LEU A 63 -6.59 7.91 11.18
N ARG A 64 -6.79 8.13 12.49
CA ARG A 64 -7.58 7.22 13.33
C ARG A 64 -9.02 7.10 12.84
N HIS A 65 -9.65 8.20 12.45
CA HIS A 65 -11.00 8.19 11.88
C HIS A 65 -11.06 7.46 10.54
N GLN A 66 -10.06 7.63 9.67
CA GLN A 66 -9.98 6.89 8.40
C GLN A 66 -9.80 5.39 8.63
N MET A 67 -8.95 4.98 9.58
CA MET A 67 -8.79 3.57 9.96
C MET A 67 -10.07 2.98 10.55
N ARG A 68 -10.76 3.72 11.44
CA ARG A 68 -12.07 3.32 11.97
C ARG A 68 -13.12 3.23 10.86
N HIS A 69 -13.09 4.14 9.89
CA HIS A 69 -14.00 4.09 8.76
C HIS A 69 -13.71 2.87 7.86
N GLY A 70 -12.45 2.61 7.54
CA GLY A 70 -12.05 1.44 6.76
C GLY A 70 -12.46 0.11 7.42
N THR A 71 -12.26 -0.01 8.73
CA THR A 71 -12.72 -1.18 9.49
C THR A 71 -14.24 -1.32 9.52
N LEU A 72 -14.99 -0.22 9.69
CA LEU A 72 -16.45 -0.25 9.61
C LEU A 72 -16.97 -0.60 8.20
N VAL A 73 -16.31 -0.13 7.15
CA VAL A 73 -16.63 -0.50 5.76
C VAL A 73 -16.36 -1.98 5.53
N ALA A 74 -15.22 -2.51 5.99
CA ALA A 74 -14.91 -3.94 5.90
C ALA A 74 -15.96 -4.80 6.64
N LEU A 75 -16.33 -4.43 7.87
CA LEU A 75 -17.39 -5.12 8.63
C LEU A 75 -18.76 -5.03 7.96
N ARG A 76 -19.08 -3.87 7.35
CA ARG A 76 -20.31 -3.69 6.57
C ARG A 76 -20.32 -4.61 5.35
N ASP A 77 -19.19 -4.74 4.67
CA ASP A 77 -19.06 -5.57 3.48
C ASP A 77 -19.10 -7.07 3.84
N GLU A 78 -18.54 -7.46 4.98
CA GLU A 78 -18.70 -8.80 5.55
C GLU A 78 -20.14 -9.10 5.93
N LEU A 79 -20.84 -8.17 6.58
CA LEU A 79 -22.27 -8.30 6.89
C LEU A 79 -23.13 -8.35 5.63
N ALA A 80 -22.79 -7.57 4.60
CA ALA A 80 -23.44 -7.65 3.31
C ALA A 80 -23.21 -9.02 2.68
N ARG A 81 -21.97 -9.52 2.69
CA ARG A 81 -21.59 -10.86 2.22
C ARG A 81 -22.35 -11.97 2.95
N MET A 82 -22.52 -11.86 4.27
CA MET A 82 -23.32 -12.79 5.07
C MET A 82 -24.82 -12.70 4.78
N LYS A 83 -25.36 -11.50 4.50
CA LYS A 83 -26.76 -11.35 4.08
C LYS A 83 -27.02 -11.97 2.71
N PHE A 84 -26.08 -11.83 1.76
CA PHE A 84 -26.17 -12.46 0.45
C PHE A 84 -25.91 -13.98 0.50
N SER A 85 -25.14 -14.49 1.47
CA SER A 85 -24.94 -15.93 1.68
C SER A 85 -26.14 -16.56 2.40
N SER A 86 -26.76 -15.86 3.35
CA SER A 86 -27.95 -16.33 4.08
C SER A 86 -29.20 -16.42 3.19
N GLY A 87 -29.22 -15.71 2.05
CA GLY A 87 -30.29 -15.82 1.06
C GLY A 87 -30.16 -17.01 0.09
N ARG A 88 -29.06 -17.77 0.11
CA ARG A 88 -28.81 -18.87 -0.84
C ARG A 88 -29.02 -20.28 -0.27
N THR A 89 -29.37 -20.43 1.01
CA THR A 89 -29.74 -21.73 1.60
C THR A 89 -31.25 -21.93 1.73
N ALA A 90 -32.06 -21.00 1.20
CA ALA A 90 -33.52 -21.13 1.11
C ALA A 90 -33.94 -21.24 -0.36
N VAL A 91 -33.45 -22.27 -1.06
CA VAL A 91 -34.07 -22.68 -2.33
C VAL A 91 -34.73 -24.03 -2.10
N ASP A 92 -36.05 -23.97 -2.24
CA ASP A 92 -37.01 -25.06 -2.33
C ASP A 92 -36.44 -26.33 -2.96
N LEU A 93 -36.36 -27.39 -2.16
CA LEU A 93 -36.20 -28.77 -2.60
C LEU A 93 -37.54 -29.34 -3.10
N ARG A 94 -38.26 -28.59 -3.93
CA ARG A 94 -39.55 -29.02 -4.47
C ARG A 94 -39.55 -28.85 -5.98
N THR A 95 -39.85 -29.96 -6.65
CA THR A 95 -40.04 -30.13 -8.10
C THR A 95 -38.76 -30.16 -8.93
N ASN A 96 -38.23 -31.36 -9.18
CA ASN A 96 -38.29 -32.02 -10.49
C ASN A 96 -37.42 -33.29 -10.51
N ILE A 97 -38.04 -34.43 -10.23
CA ILE A 97 -37.56 -35.73 -10.70
C ILE A 97 -38.75 -36.40 -11.37
N THR A 98 -38.79 -36.36 -12.70
CA THR A 98 -39.56 -37.30 -13.49
C THR A 98 -38.79 -37.58 -14.77
N HIS A 99 -38.21 -38.78 -14.89
CA HIS A 99 -38.52 -39.65 -16.02
C HIS A 99 -38.15 -41.11 -15.72
N GLU A 100 -39.12 -41.97 -16.11
CA GLU A 100 -39.04 -43.40 -16.44
C GLU A 100 -38.95 -44.48 -15.31
N LEU A 101 -40.11 -45.13 -15.14
CA LEU A 101 -40.54 -46.40 -14.49
C LEU A 101 -39.54 -47.61 -14.51
N PRO A 102 -39.66 -48.63 -13.63
CA PRO A 102 -40.91 -49.37 -13.37
C PRO A 102 -41.30 -49.57 -11.88
N THR A 103 -42.57 -49.32 -11.60
CA THR A 103 -43.46 -50.07 -10.72
C THR A 103 -42.85 -50.85 -9.54
N GLN A 104 -42.71 -50.20 -8.38
CA GLN A 104 -43.11 -50.84 -7.12
C GLN A 104 -43.32 -49.81 -6.00
N THR A 105 -44.58 -49.72 -5.58
CA THR A 105 -45.04 -49.06 -4.36
C THR A 105 -44.27 -49.57 -3.16
N GLN A 106 -43.44 -48.71 -2.54
CA GLN A 106 -43.12 -48.81 -1.11
C GLN A 106 -42.66 -47.45 -0.59
N THR A 107 -43.56 -46.82 0.15
CA THR A 107 -43.33 -45.67 1.02
C THR A 107 -42.22 -46.00 2.02
N HIS A 108 -40.98 -45.62 1.74
CA HIS A 108 -39.93 -45.58 2.76
C HIS A 108 -39.94 -44.22 3.47
N PRO A 109 -39.87 -44.20 4.80
CA PRO A 109 -40.07 -43.00 5.59
C PRO A 109 -38.83 -42.09 5.48
N LEU A 110 -39.11 -40.79 5.54
CA LEU A 110 -38.18 -39.64 5.53
C LEU A 110 -36.86 -39.76 6.35
N PRO A 111 -36.73 -40.51 7.47
CA PRO A 111 -35.47 -40.59 8.22
C PRO A 111 -34.29 -41.22 7.46
N HIS A 112 -34.51 -42.14 6.51
CA HIS A 112 -33.39 -42.83 5.84
C HIS A 112 -32.65 -41.97 4.81
N GLN A 113 -33.32 -40.98 4.20
CA GLN A 113 -32.65 -40.03 3.30
C GLN A 113 -31.69 -39.09 4.04
N LEU A 114 -32.10 -38.67 5.24
CA LEU A 114 -31.27 -37.82 6.09
C LEU A 114 -30.03 -38.59 6.58
N GLU A 115 -30.20 -39.87 6.91
CA GLU A 115 -29.12 -40.76 7.31
C GLU A 115 -28.14 -41.04 6.15
N THR A 116 -28.64 -41.21 4.91
CA THR A 116 -27.75 -41.31 3.74
C THR A 116 -27.00 -40.02 3.45
N LEU A 117 -27.61 -38.85 3.72
CA LEU A 117 -26.97 -37.55 3.55
C LEU A 117 -25.89 -37.32 4.62
N THR A 118 -26.14 -37.69 5.88
CA THR A 118 -25.12 -37.57 6.94
C THR A 118 -23.95 -38.49 6.67
N VAL A 119 -24.19 -39.71 6.16
CA VAL A 119 -23.11 -40.63 5.74
C VAL A 119 -22.33 -40.07 4.55
N SER A 120 -22.98 -39.45 3.56
CA SER A 120 -22.29 -38.86 2.41
C SER A 120 -21.47 -37.62 2.77
N ILE A 121 -21.99 -36.76 3.65
CA ILE A 121 -21.27 -35.60 4.19
C ILE A 121 -20.06 -36.06 5.01
N ASN A 122 -20.23 -37.06 5.88
CA ASN A 122 -19.13 -37.59 6.67
C ASN A 122 -18.05 -38.21 5.78
N ARG A 123 -18.42 -38.90 4.69
CA ARG A 123 -17.45 -39.40 3.71
C ARG A 123 -16.71 -38.24 3.01
N ALA A 124 -17.41 -37.20 2.57
CA ALA A 124 -16.78 -36.04 1.95
C ALA A 124 -15.82 -35.30 2.89
N ILE A 125 -16.16 -35.22 4.19
CA ILE A 125 -15.28 -34.65 5.22
C ILE A 125 -14.03 -35.52 5.38
N GLN A 126 -14.17 -36.85 5.45
CA GLN A 126 -13.04 -37.78 5.53
C GLN A 126 -12.13 -37.69 4.30
N ASP A 127 -12.70 -37.58 3.10
CA ASP A 127 -11.93 -37.40 1.86
C ASP A 127 -11.17 -36.08 1.87
N LEU A 128 -11.79 -35.00 2.35
CA LEU A 128 -11.13 -33.69 2.52
C LEU A 128 -10.00 -33.77 3.54
N GLU A 129 -10.22 -34.38 4.70
CA GLU A 129 -9.19 -34.57 5.73
C GLU A 129 -7.99 -35.34 5.17
N LEU A 130 -8.24 -36.40 4.41
CA LEU A 130 -7.20 -37.20 3.79
C LEU A 130 -6.44 -36.41 2.71
N ALA A 131 -7.15 -35.63 1.88
CA ALA A 131 -6.55 -34.74 0.89
C ALA A 131 -5.69 -33.66 1.54
N VAL A 132 -6.15 -33.03 2.62
CA VAL A 132 -5.40 -32.02 3.37
C VAL A 132 -4.14 -32.62 3.99
N VAL A 133 -4.21 -33.82 4.55
CA VAL A 133 -3.05 -34.51 5.10
C VAL A 133 -2.05 -34.89 4.00
N GLN A 134 -2.52 -35.32 2.82
CA GLN A 134 -1.66 -35.59 1.68
C GLN A 134 -0.97 -34.33 1.18
N ALA A 135 -1.72 -33.25 0.96
CA ALA A 135 -1.19 -31.95 0.55
C ALA A 135 -0.16 -31.42 1.56
N HIS A 136 -0.43 -31.55 2.87
CA HIS A 136 0.53 -31.15 3.91
C HIS A 136 1.82 -31.98 3.88
N ARG A 137 1.72 -33.28 3.61
CA ARG A 137 2.91 -34.14 3.45
C ARG A 137 3.71 -33.77 2.22
N GLU A 138 3.05 -33.46 1.11
CA GLU A 138 3.69 -33.00 -0.13
C GLU A 138 4.38 -31.65 0.08
N ALA A 139 3.69 -30.68 0.66
CA ALA A 139 4.27 -29.38 1.02
C ALA A 139 5.51 -29.52 1.94
N LYS A 140 5.47 -30.44 2.91
CA LYS A 140 6.64 -30.74 3.75
C LYS A 140 7.80 -31.35 2.95
N ARG A 141 7.51 -32.25 2.01
CA ARG A 141 8.55 -32.84 1.14
C ARG A 141 9.17 -31.77 0.24
N GLU A 142 8.36 -30.93 -0.39
CA GLU A 142 8.84 -29.84 -1.24
C GLU A 142 9.66 -28.83 -0.45
N LYS A 143 9.20 -28.44 0.74
CA LYS A 143 9.97 -27.59 1.65
C LYS A 143 11.32 -28.21 1.99
N ALA A 144 11.38 -29.51 2.28
CA ALA A 144 12.65 -30.19 2.57
C ALA A 144 13.57 -30.24 1.34
N VAL A 145 13.02 -30.41 0.13
CA VAL A 145 13.80 -30.35 -1.13
C VAL A 145 14.34 -28.95 -1.36
N LEU A 146 13.52 -27.92 -1.11
CA LEU A 146 13.89 -26.51 -1.24
C LEU A 146 15.00 -26.15 -0.26
N GLU A 147 14.88 -26.52 1.01
CA GLU A 147 15.93 -26.28 2.01
C GLU A 147 17.23 -27.04 1.68
N ARG A 148 17.14 -28.26 1.13
CA ARG A 148 18.33 -28.97 0.61
C ARG A 148 18.97 -28.23 -0.56
N ALA A 149 18.17 -27.69 -1.48
CA ALA A 149 18.68 -26.89 -2.60
C ALA A 149 19.35 -25.59 -2.11
N LYS A 150 18.74 -24.89 -1.14
CA LYS A 150 19.33 -23.71 -0.49
C LYS A 150 20.65 -24.02 0.23
N ALA A 151 20.72 -25.14 0.95
CA ALA A 151 21.95 -25.56 1.59
C ALA A 151 23.04 -25.86 0.55
N SER A 152 22.66 -26.46 -0.59
CA SER A 152 23.58 -26.69 -1.71
C SER A 152 24.06 -25.40 -2.39
N THR A 153 23.25 -24.33 -2.44
CA THR A 153 23.69 -23.05 -3.02
C THR A 153 24.60 -22.25 -2.09
N LEU A 154 24.41 -22.37 -0.77
CA LEU A 154 25.32 -21.82 0.24
C LEU A 154 26.74 -22.42 0.13
N ASP A 155 26.84 -23.71 -0.17
CA ASP A 155 28.13 -24.39 -0.41
C ASP A 155 28.78 -23.94 -1.74
N MET A 156 27.99 -23.64 -2.76
CA MET A 156 28.48 -23.10 -4.03
C MET A 156 29.07 -21.69 -3.92
N ASN A 157 28.73 -20.92 -2.88
CA ASN A 157 29.34 -19.61 -2.61
C ASN A 157 30.80 -19.72 -2.12
N GLN A 158 31.26 -20.92 -1.72
CA GLN A 158 32.65 -21.20 -1.37
C GLN A 158 33.50 -21.64 -2.60
N ARG A 159 32.86 -21.80 -3.76
CA ARG A 159 33.52 -22.23 -5.01
C ARG A 159 34.18 -21.05 -5.72
N THR A 160 35.20 -21.33 -6.53
CA THR A 160 36.01 -20.32 -7.23
C THR A 160 35.14 -19.30 -7.99
N PRO A 161 35.54 -18.01 -8.00
CA PRO A 161 34.72 -16.92 -8.57
C PRO A 161 34.37 -17.14 -10.05
N ASP A 162 35.19 -17.90 -10.78
CA ASP A 162 34.95 -18.23 -12.19
C ASP A 162 33.81 -19.23 -12.38
N CYS A 163 33.68 -20.22 -11.50
CA CYS A 163 32.52 -21.13 -11.51
C CYS A 163 31.22 -20.37 -11.23
N ARG A 164 31.25 -19.37 -10.33
CA ARG A 164 30.09 -18.52 -10.03
C ARG A 164 29.70 -17.67 -11.24
N ARG A 165 30.66 -17.04 -11.91
CA ARG A 165 30.41 -16.29 -13.16
C ARG A 165 29.82 -17.17 -14.24
N HIS A 166 30.36 -18.38 -14.41
CA HIS A 166 29.84 -19.34 -15.38
C HIS A 166 28.39 -19.77 -15.05
N ALA A 167 28.11 -20.09 -13.78
CA ALA A 167 26.77 -20.44 -13.32
C ALA A 167 25.76 -19.29 -13.54
N ILE A 168 26.12 -18.04 -13.19
CA ILE A 168 25.27 -16.88 -13.43
C ILE A 168 25.05 -16.67 -14.94
N SER A 169 26.08 -16.84 -15.77
CA SER A 169 25.95 -16.75 -17.21
C SER A 169 25.06 -17.86 -17.80
N ALA A 170 25.06 -19.05 -17.21
CA ALA A 170 24.19 -20.15 -17.59
C ALA A 170 22.74 -19.88 -17.19
N VAL A 171 22.49 -19.43 -15.96
CA VAL A 171 21.15 -19.02 -15.49
C VAL A 171 20.60 -17.89 -16.34
N ARG A 172 21.43 -16.89 -16.67
CA ARG A 172 21.02 -15.81 -17.58
C ARG A 172 20.60 -16.35 -18.94
N ARG A 173 21.38 -17.26 -19.53
CA ARG A 173 21.03 -17.87 -20.83
C ARG A 173 19.72 -18.64 -20.75
N GLU A 174 19.54 -19.48 -19.73
CA GLU A 174 18.29 -20.24 -19.53
C GLU A 174 17.08 -19.31 -19.34
N LEU A 175 17.20 -18.26 -18.54
CA LEU A 175 16.12 -17.28 -18.35
C LEU A 175 15.83 -16.50 -19.63
N THR A 176 16.85 -16.13 -20.39
CA THR A 176 16.67 -15.49 -21.71
C THR A 176 15.96 -16.43 -22.67
N THR A 177 16.37 -17.69 -22.76
CA THR A 177 15.71 -18.69 -23.62
C THR A 177 14.28 -18.97 -23.15
N TRP A 178 14.02 -19.03 -21.85
CA TRP A 178 12.66 -19.19 -21.33
C TRP A 178 11.78 -17.97 -21.62
N LEU A 179 12.33 -16.76 -21.53
CA LEU A 179 11.63 -15.53 -21.91
C LEU A 179 11.35 -15.50 -23.40
N GLU A 180 12.33 -15.83 -24.25
CA GLU A 180 12.16 -15.96 -25.70
C GLU A 180 11.05 -16.97 -26.02
N GLN A 181 11.10 -18.17 -25.44
CA GLN A 181 10.05 -19.18 -25.62
C GLN A 181 8.67 -18.74 -25.09
N SER A 182 8.63 -17.94 -24.02
CA SER A 182 7.38 -17.43 -23.47
C SER A 182 6.80 -16.33 -24.34
N LEU A 183 7.65 -15.45 -24.88
CA LEU A 183 7.28 -14.43 -25.85
C LEU A 183 6.82 -15.06 -27.18
N ASP A 184 7.52 -16.09 -27.66
CA ASP A 184 7.13 -16.88 -28.83
C ASP A 184 5.75 -17.50 -28.63
N LYS A 185 5.46 -18.07 -27.45
CA LYS A 185 4.13 -18.62 -27.13
C LYS A 185 3.05 -17.55 -27.09
N CYS A 186 3.35 -16.36 -26.57
CA CYS A 186 2.41 -15.24 -26.60
C CYS A 186 2.15 -14.75 -28.04
N GLN A 187 3.17 -14.72 -28.89
CA GLN A 187 3.04 -14.31 -30.28
C GLN A 187 2.34 -15.37 -31.15
N GLU A 188 2.64 -16.66 -30.93
CA GLU A 188 1.98 -17.78 -31.59
C GLU A 188 0.48 -17.81 -31.23
N SER A 189 0.11 -17.53 -29.97
CA SER A 189 -1.30 -17.44 -29.57
C SER A 189 -2.07 -16.28 -30.24
N HIS A 190 -1.35 -15.25 -30.71
CA HIS A 190 -1.94 -14.14 -31.47
C HIS A 190 -2.06 -14.47 -32.97
N ASN A 191 -1.09 -15.20 -33.52
CA ASN A 191 -1.08 -15.62 -34.93
C ASN A 191 -2.01 -16.82 -35.19
N HIS A 192 -2.22 -17.71 -34.22
CA HIS A 192 -3.08 -18.89 -34.40
C HIS A 192 -4.58 -18.56 -34.47
N VAL A 193 -4.99 -17.35 -34.07
CA VAL A 193 -6.35 -16.84 -34.30
C VAL A 193 -6.49 -16.20 -35.69
N ALA A 194 -5.37 -15.80 -36.31
CA ALA A 194 -5.36 -15.18 -37.64
C ALA A 194 -5.17 -16.18 -38.80
N VAL A 195 -4.61 -17.37 -38.55
CA VAL A 195 -4.23 -18.32 -39.61
C VAL A 195 -5.31 -19.36 -39.96
N GLU A 196 -6.40 -19.50 -39.19
CA GLU A 196 -7.51 -20.39 -39.59
C GLU A 196 -8.52 -19.76 -40.57
N LEU A 197 -8.32 -18.51 -40.99
CA LEU A 197 -9.28 -17.79 -41.83
C LEU A 197 -8.63 -17.02 -42.99
N ASP A 198 -7.53 -17.52 -43.56
CA ASP A 198 -7.03 -16.95 -44.80
C ASP A 198 -6.50 -18.01 -45.77
N GLY A 199 -7.46 -18.64 -46.44
CA GLY A 199 -7.25 -19.13 -47.78
C GLY A 199 -7.72 -18.09 -48.78
N GLY A 200 -6.92 -17.07 -49.06
CA GLY A 200 -6.80 -16.54 -50.41
C GLY A 200 -6.94 -15.03 -50.57
N VAL A 201 -5.92 -14.53 -51.28
CA VAL A 201 -5.90 -13.42 -52.24
C VAL A 201 -5.27 -12.13 -51.73
N GLU A 202 -4.08 -11.89 -52.28
CA GLU A 202 -3.40 -10.62 -52.42
C GLU A 202 -4.36 -9.51 -52.88
N SER A 203 -4.47 -8.40 -52.14
CA SER A 203 -4.45 -7.03 -52.68
C SER A 203 -4.87 -5.98 -51.64
N GLU A 204 -4.15 -4.86 -51.71
CA GLU A 204 -4.51 -3.52 -51.22
C GLU A 204 -4.34 -3.21 -49.72
N ASP A 205 -3.11 -2.74 -49.43
CA ASP A 205 -2.81 -1.63 -48.52
C ASP A 205 -3.88 -0.51 -48.62
N ASN A 206 -4.83 -0.45 -47.66
CA ASN A 206 -5.17 0.75 -46.85
C ASN A 206 -6.44 0.60 -45.96
N ASP A 207 -7.19 -0.50 -46.03
CA ASP A 207 -8.54 -0.57 -45.39
C ASP A 207 -8.59 -1.28 -44.01
N VAL A 208 -7.45 -1.63 -43.41
CA VAL A 208 -7.41 -2.45 -42.17
C VAL A 208 -7.40 -1.64 -40.87
N ALA A 209 -7.30 -0.30 -40.93
CA ALA A 209 -7.38 0.56 -39.74
C ALA A 209 -8.84 0.81 -39.27
N GLU A 210 -9.76 0.99 -40.22
CA GLU A 210 -11.19 1.23 -40.01
C GLU A 210 -11.91 0.17 -39.12
N PRO A 211 -11.67 -1.16 -39.26
CA PRO A 211 -12.38 -2.14 -38.44
C PRO A 211 -12.03 -2.09 -36.94
N TRP A 212 -10.84 -1.60 -36.57
CA TRP A 212 -10.45 -1.48 -35.16
C TRP A 212 -10.98 -0.19 -34.54
N GLU A 213 -10.98 0.91 -35.29
CA GLU A 213 -11.55 2.19 -34.86
C GLU A 213 -13.06 2.06 -34.64
N ALA A 214 -13.78 1.44 -35.57
CA ALA A 214 -15.22 1.15 -35.40
C ALA A 214 -15.50 0.22 -34.20
N LYS A 215 -14.59 -0.71 -33.90
CA LYS A 215 -14.72 -1.61 -32.73
C LYS A 215 -14.43 -0.87 -31.42
N ILE A 216 -13.48 0.05 -31.40
CA ILE A 216 -13.18 0.92 -30.25
C ILE A 216 -14.36 1.85 -29.99
N ASP A 217 -14.89 2.47 -31.04
CA ASP A 217 -16.06 3.34 -30.96
C ASP A 217 -17.28 2.59 -30.43
N GLY A 218 -17.54 1.38 -30.92
CA GLY A 218 -18.62 0.53 -30.41
C GLY A 218 -18.42 0.09 -28.94
N GLN A 219 -17.19 -0.12 -28.48
CA GLN A 219 -16.91 -0.39 -27.07
C GLN A 219 -17.08 0.86 -26.20
N TYR A 220 -16.66 2.02 -26.71
CA TYR A 220 -16.78 3.29 -26.02
C TYR A 220 -18.26 3.73 -25.90
N GLU A 221 -19.06 3.50 -26.94
CA GLU A 221 -20.50 3.76 -26.93
C GLU A 221 -21.21 2.90 -25.88
N ARG A 222 -20.93 1.59 -25.81
CA ARG A 222 -21.44 0.71 -24.73
C ARG A 222 -21.02 1.17 -23.35
N TYR A 223 -19.79 1.65 -23.19
CA TYR A 223 -19.32 2.22 -21.92
C TYR A 223 -20.10 3.49 -21.53
N LEU A 224 -20.36 4.39 -22.50
CA LEU A 224 -21.15 5.59 -22.28
C LEU A 224 -22.61 5.27 -21.93
N GLU A 225 -23.22 4.28 -22.59
CA GLU A 225 -24.57 3.81 -22.27
C GLU A 225 -24.65 3.23 -20.85
N ALA A 226 -23.70 2.36 -20.47
CA ALA A 226 -23.64 1.80 -19.13
C ALA A 226 -23.48 2.91 -18.06
N ARG A 227 -22.69 3.95 -18.36
CA ARG A 227 -22.50 5.10 -17.48
C ARG A 227 -23.76 5.96 -17.38
N ARG A 228 -24.48 6.20 -18.49
CA ARG A 228 -25.77 6.89 -18.50
C ARG A 228 -26.79 6.14 -17.66
N HIS A 229 -26.90 4.82 -17.86
CA HIS A 229 -27.80 3.96 -17.09
C HIS A 229 -27.49 4.00 -15.58
N LEU A 230 -26.22 4.02 -15.19
CA LEU A 230 -25.82 4.17 -13.79
C LEU A 230 -26.23 5.53 -13.22
N ILE A 231 -26.04 6.61 -13.99
CA ILE A 231 -26.46 7.96 -13.60
C ILE A 231 -27.99 8.03 -13.46
N ASP A 232 -28.75 7.41 -14.37
CA ASP A 232 -30.21 7.35 -14.32
C ASP A 232 -30.70 6.59 -13.09
N ILE A 233 -30.09 5.44 -12.76
CA ILE A 233 -30.38 4.72 -11.52
C ILE A 233 -30.08 5.60 -10.30
N VAL A 234 -28.93 6.26 -10.27
CA VAL A 234 -28.55 7.15 -9.15
C VAL A 234 -29.50 8.36 -9.07
N ALA A 235 -29.99 8.86 -10.19
CA ALA A 235 -30.99 9.93 -10.25
C ALA A 235 -32.34 9.45 -9.71
N CYS A 236 -32.80 8.26 -10.10
CA CYS A 236 -34.01 7.62 -9.56
C CYS A 236 -33.89 7.33 -8.04
N LEU A 237 -32.70 7.03 -7.55
CA LEU A 237 -32.43 6.85 -6.12
C LEU A 237 -32.32 8.19 -5.35
N ARG A 238 -32.00 9.28 -6.05
CA ARG A 238 -31.92 10.64 -5.49
C ARG A 238 -33.24 11.41 -5.56
N THR A 239 -34.23 10.96 -6.31
CA THR A 239 -35.58 11.54 -6.25
C THR A 239 -36.14 11.35 -4.83
N PRO A 240 -36.45 12.46 -4.12
CA PRO A 240 -36.91 12.38 -2.73
C PRO A 240 -38.25 11.64 -2.66
N LEU A 241 -38.29 10.63 -1.78
CA LEU A 241 -39.47 9.84 -1.47
C LEU A 241 -40.63 10.77 -1.06
N PRO A 242 -41.85 10.65 -1.64
CA PRO A 242 -43.01 11.41 -1.18
C PRO A 242 -43.24 11.15 0.30
N THR A 243 -43.20 12.23 1.09
CA THR A 243 -43.47 12.21 2.53
C THR A 243 -44.85 11.61 2.82
N PRO A 244 -44.94 10.52 3.62
CA PRO A 244 -46.23 10.01 4.09
C PRO A 244 -46.75 10.92 5.21
N THR A 245 -47.96 11.46 5.00
CA THR A 245 -48.72 12.16 6.04
C THR A 245 -49.22 11.18 7.13
N PRO A 246 -49.36 11.64 8.39
CA PRO A 246 -49.71 10.79 9.53
C PRO A 246 -51.20 10.39 9.58
N PRO A 247 -51.56 9.35 10.37
CA PRO A 247 -52.82 8.63 10.24
C PRO A 247 -53.99 9.38 10.93
N GLN A 248 -55.10 9.53 10.22
CA GLN A 248 -56.35 10.04 10.80
C GLN A 248 -57.49 9.04 10.66
N GLU A 249 -58.28 9.02 11.72
CA GLU A 249 -59.17 7.99 12.20
C GLU A 249 -60.44 7.80 11.36
N ARG A 250 -61.02 6.60 11.51
CA ARG A 250 -62.34 6.21 11.02
C ARG A 250 -63.42 7.14 11.58
N LYS A 251 -64.34 7.63 10.72
CA LYS A 251 -65.80 7.63 10.94
C LYS A 251 -66.61 8.16 9.73
N ALA A 252 -67.46 7.26 9.23
CA ALA A 252 -68.86 7.42 8.82
C ALA A 252 -69.32 8.41 7.73
N LYS A 253 -70.22 7.85 6.89
CA LYS A 253 -71.32 8.44 6.08
C LYS A 253 -70.97 9.07 4.72
N GLY A 254 -71.41 8.36 3.67
CA GLY A 254 -72.61 8.80 2.95
C GLY A 254 -72.46 9.18 1.47
N ILE A 255 -73.05 8.32 0.63
CA ILE A 255 -74.02 8.69 -0.45
C ILE A 255 -73.46 9.27 -1.76
N VAL A 256 -73.74 8.52 -2.85
CA VAL A 256 -74.05 8.98 -4.24
C VAL A 256 -72.82 9.44 -5.05
N SER A 257 -72.59 9.07 -6.31
CA SER A 257 -73.41 8.42 -7.33
C SER A 257 -72.63 8.48 -8.64
N VAL A 258 -72.78 7.43 -9.48
CA VAL A 258 -72.81 7.46 -10.96
C VAL A 258 -71.52 7.89 -11.66
N SER A 259 -71.09 7.31 -12.77
CA SER A 259 -71.36 6.11 -13.55
C SER A 259 -70.41 6.25 -14.76
N ALA A 260 -70.32 5.16 -15.53
CA ALA A 260 -70.12 5.18 -16.97
C ALA A 260 -68.66 5.36 -17.44
N THR A 261 -68.12 4.50 -18.31
CA THR A 261 -68.70 3.39 -19.08
C THR A 261 -67.53 2.71 -19.78
N GLN A 262 -67.60 1.36 -19.85
CA GLN A 262 -67.37 0.53 -21.06
C GLN A 262 -66.01 0.65 -21.77
N ALA A 263 -65.44 -0.37 -22.38
CA ALA A 263 -65.84 -1.71 -22.82
C ALA A 263 -64.52 -2.23 -23.41
N LEU A 264 -64.04 -3.45 -23.19
CA LEU A 264 -64.63 -4.76 -23.48
C LEU A 264 -63.53 -5.47 -24.27
N GLU A 265 -62.99 -6.53 -23.64
CA GLU A 265 -62.73 -7.86 -24.19
C GLU A 265 -62.00 -7.96 -25.56
N LYS A 266 -61.12 -8.92 -25.80
CA LYS A 266 -61.31 -10.36 -25.55
C LYS A 266 -60.07 -11.11 -26.05
N SER A 267 -59.73 -12.21 -25.37
CA SER A 267 -59.17 -13.46 -25.92
C SER A 267 -57.87 -13.37 -26.76
N THR A 268 -56.84 -14.18 -26.51
CA THR A 268 -56.94 -15.65 -26.57
C THR A 268 -55.71 -16.28 -25.93
N ALA A 269 -55.93 -17.47 -25.39
CA ALA A 269 -54.97 -18.39 -24.81
C ALA A 269 -53.78 -18.77 -25.71
N GLN A 270 -52.76 -19.31 -25.02
CA GLN A 270 -51.75 -20.26 -25.50
C GLN A 270 -50.80 -19.78 -26.61
N GLN A 271 -49.52 -19.66 -26.26
CA GLN A 271 -48.54 -20.66 -26.72
C GLN A 271 -47.22 -20.53 -25.95
N VAL A 272 -46.87 -21.64 -25.30
CA VAL A 272 -45.49 -22.03 -25.01
C VAL A 272 -44.75 -22.23 -26.34
N PRO A 273 -43.46 -21.91 -26.42
CA PRO A 273 -42.53 -22.76 -27.11
C PRO A 273 -41.51 -23.33 -26.12
N HIS A 274 -41.63 -24.63 -25.88
CA HIS A 274 -40.54 -25.46 -25.44
C HIS A 274 -39.55 -25.54 -26.59
N THR A 275 -38.30 -25.14 -26.35
CA THR A 275 -37.14 -25.75 -26.99
C THR A 275 -36.07 -25.97 -25.93
N LEU A 276 -36.13 -27.16 -25.35
CA LEU A 276 -34.97 -27.86 -24.83
C LEU A 276 -34.03 -28.11 -26.01
N ALA A 277 -32.82 -27.56 -25.97
CA ALA A 277 -31.71 -28.01 -26.78
C ALA A 277 -30.40 -27.83 -25.99
N ALA A 278 -29.80 -28.97 -25.63
CA ALA A 278 -28.40 -29.22 -25.28
C ALA A 278 -27.87 -28.52 -24.01
N GLU A 279 -27.62 -29.21 -22.88
CA GLU A 279 -26.57 -30.24 -22.73
C GLU A 279 -25.24 -29.83 -23.35
N THR A 280 -24.50 -28.98 -22.63
CA THR A 280 -23.03 -29.05 -22.46
C THR A 280 -22.65 -28.09 -21.33
N GLY A 281 -21.60 -28.41 -20.58
CA GLY A 281 -21.24 -27.84 -19.27
C GLY A 281 -20.85 -26.36 -19.18
N VAL A 282 -21.44 -25.47 -19.97
CA VAL A 282 -21.00 -24.07 -20.16
C VAL A 282 -21.71 -23.07 -19.23
N GLY A 283 -22.80 -23.46 -18.56
CA GLY A 283 -23.54 -22.58 -17.63
C GLY A 283 -22.85 -22.39 -16.27
N ALA A 284 -22.12 -23.41 -15.80
CA ALA A 284 -21.30 -23.30 -14.60
C ALA A 284 -20.03 -22.48 -14.85
N GLU A 285 -19.48 -22.57 -16.06
CA GLU A 285 -18.31 -21.81 -16.51
C GLU A 285 -18.63 -20.31 -16.58
N ASN A 286 -19.80 -19.93 -17.09
CA ASN A 286 -20.27 -18.53 -17.07
C ASN A 286 -20.53 -17.99 -15.64
N ALA A 287 -20.97 -18.82 -14.71
CA ALA A 287 -21.17 -18.42 -13.32
C ALA A 287 -19.84 -18.25 -12.55
N LEU A 288 -18.82 -19.02 -12.93
CA LEU A 288 -17.44 -18.87 -12.45
C LEU A 288 -16.83 -17.60 -13.05
N GLU A 289 -16.92 -17.38 -14.36
CA GLU A 289 -16.43 -16.15 -15.00
C GLU A 289 -17.10 -14.89 -14.43
N THR A 290 -18.42 -14.86 -14.31
CA THR A 290 -19.14 -13.66 -13.83
C THR A 290 -18.93 -13.34 -12.36
N ARG A 291 -18.44 -14.29 -11.53
CA ARG A 291 -18.24 -14.07 -10.08
C ARG A 291 -16.79 -14.13 -9.63
N LEU A 292 -15.98 -15.03 -10.17
CA LEU A 292 -14.55 -15.10 -9.84
C LEU A 292 -13.72 -14.06 -10.56
N LEU A 293 -13.99 -13.72 -11.83
CA LEU A 293 -13.18 -12.71 -12.52
C LEU A 293 -13.24 -11.34 -11.83
N PRO A 294 -14.41 -10.79 -11.46
CA PRO A 294 -14.46 -9.53 -10.73
C PRO A 294 -13.80 -9.62 -9.35
N SER A 295 -13.94 -10.77 -8.66
CA SER A 295 -13.31 -10.98 -7.35
C SER A 295 -11.79 -11.10 -7.45
N MET A 296 -11.27 -11.80 -8.45
CA MET A 296 -9.83 -11.90 -8.72
C MET A 296 -9.28 -10.57 -9.19
N GLN A 297 -10.01 -9.83 -10.03
CA GLN A 297 -9.63 -8.49 -10.45
C GLN A 297 -9.58 -7.54 -9.26
N GLN A 298 -10.54 -7.61 -8.33
CA GLN A 298 -10.54 -6.84 -7.08
C GLN A 298 -9.39 -7.24 -6.15
N HIS A 299 -9.07 -8.53 -6.08
CA HIS A 299 -7.92 -9.01 -5.31
C HIS A 299 -6.61 -8.53 -5.93
N ASN A 300 -6.48 -8.55 -7.25
CA ASN A 300 -5.29 -8.09 -7.97
C ASN A 300 -5.11 -6.58 -7.86
N THR A 301 -6.19 -5.79 -7.92
CA THR A 301 -6.10 -4.34 -7.68
C THR A 301 -5.73 -4.05 -6.23
N ALA A 302 -6.33 -4.73 -5.26
CA ALA A 302 -5.95 -4.59 -3.84
C ALA A 302 -4.48 -4.96 -3.62
N HIS A 303 -4.01 -6.06 -4.22
CA HIS A 303 -2.62 -6.46 -4.16
C HIS A 303 -1.70 -5.43 -4.83
N ALA A 304 -2.06 -4.90 -5.99
CA ALA A 304 -1.31 -3.82 -6.66
C ALA A 304 -1.24 -2.55 -5.79
N HIS A 305 -2.32 -2.21 -5.09
CA HIS A 305 -2.33 -1.09 -4.15
C HIS A 305 -1.41 -1.36 -2.96
N LEU A 306 -1.44 -2.57 -2.39
CA LEU A 306 -0.54 -2.95 -1.29
C LEU A 306 0.94 -2.88 -1.72
N THR A 307 1.27 -3.41 -2.90
CA THR A 307 2.65 -3.33 -3.42
C THR A 307 3.08 -1.90 -3.71
N SER A 308 2.17 -1.05 -4.20
CA SER A 308 2.46 0.37 -4.43
C SER A 308 2.69 1.14 -3.12
N LEU A 309 1.93 0.82 -2.07
CA LEU A 309 2.13 1.40 -0.74
C LEU A 309 3.45 0.95 -0.12
N ASP A 310 3.82 -0.31 -0.31
CA ASP A 310 5.11 -0.84 0.16
C ASP A 310 6.29 -0.18 -0.58
N GLU A 311 6.20 -0.03 -1.90
CA GLU A 311 7.20 0.70 -2.68
C GLU A 311 7.29 2.18 -2.23
N GLN A 312 6.15 2.83 -1.96
CA GLN A 312 6.13 4.20 -1.45
C GLN A 312 6.77 4.28 -0.06
N LEU A 313 6.48 3.33 0.84
CA LEU A 313 7.11 3.24 2.15
C LEU A 313 8.62 3.01 2.03
N GLY A 314 9.06 2.17 1.11
CA GLY A 314 10.48 1.96 0.78
C GLY A 314 11.17 3.24 0.28
N LYS A 315 10.50 4.02 -0.58
CA LYS A 315 11.00 5.32 -1.05
C LYS A 315 11.12 6.34 0.08
N GLU A 316 10.09 6.45 0.92
CA GLU A 316 10.11 7.37 2.07
C GLU A 316 11.18 6.96 3.09
N THR A 317 11.28 5.68 3.43
CA THR A 317 12.31 5.19 4.37
C THR A 317 13.72 5.43 3.84
N THR A 318 14.01 5.12 2.58
CA THR A 318 15.31 5.42 1.97
C THR A 318 15.59 6.92 1.86
N ALA A 319 14.57 7.75 1.58
CA ALA A 319 14.70 9.21 1.60
C ALA A 319 15.04 9.74 3.01
N THR A 320 14.37 9.23 4.06
CA THR A 320 14.66 9.63 5.45
C THR A 320 16.07 9.20 5.87
N ILE A 321 16.53 8.03 5.43
CA ILE A 321 17.89 7.55 5.64
C ILE A 321 18.91 8.50 5.01
N ASN A 322 18.73 8.85 3.74
CA ASN A 322 19.64 9.76 3.04
C ASN A 322 19.64 11.15 3.69
N MET A 323 18.48 11.63 4.14
CA MET A 323 18.37 12.88 4.86
C MET A 323 19.12 12.83 6.21
N LEU A 324 19.00 11.73 6.96
CA LEU A 324 19.74 11.52 8.21
C LEU A 324 21.25 11.44 8.00
N ASP A 325 21.69 10.78 6.93
CA ASP A 325 23.10 10.67 6.57
C ASP A 325 23.66 12.06 6.20
N ARG A 326 22.93 12.83 5.37
CA ARG A 326 23.28 14.23 5.04
C ARG A 326 23.29 15.16 6.25
N LEU A 327 22.26 15.07 7.10
CA LEU A 327 22.22 15.79 8.37
C LEU A 327 23.44 15.42 9.22
N GLY A 328 23.84 14.14 9.21
CA GLY A 328 25.01 13.65 9.92
C GLY A 328 26.31 14.33 9.45
N GLU A 329 26.49 14.47 8.15
CA GLU A 329 27.64 15.16 7.54
C GLU A 329 27.67 16.66 7.86
N GLU A 330 26.51 17.32 7.85
CA GLU A 330 26.36 18.77 8.11
C GLU A 330 26.36 19.11 9.62
N SER A 331 26.17 18.13 10.49
CA SER A 331 26.03 18.36 11.93
C SER A 331 27.35 18.71 12.63
N GLN A 332 27.44 19.95 13.10
CA GLN A 332 28.55 20.39 13.97
C GLN A 332 28.56 19.64 15.32
N LEU A 333 27.40 19.16 15.78
CA LEU A 333 27.27 18.42 17.03
C LEU A 333 27.96 17.06 16.94
N LEU A 334 27.77 16.33 15.84
CA LEU A 334 28.46 15.06 15.60
C LEU A 334 29.95 15.26 15.37
N GLN A 335 30.35 16.35 14.71
CA GLN A 335 31.76 16.73 14.54
C GLN A 335 32.44 17.09 15.87
N ALA A 336 31.72 17.68 16.82
CA ALA A 336 32.23 18.01 18.15
C ALA A 336 32.39 16.76 19.05
N PHE A 337 31.61 15.69 18.79
CA PHE A 337 31.68 14.42 19.52
C PHE A 337 31.96 13.22 18.59
N PRO A 338 33.12 13.19 17.87
CA PRO A 338 33.37 12.23 16.81
C PRO A 338 33.73 10.82 17.31
N LEU A 339 34.19 10.71 18.56
CA LEU A 339 34.81 9.49 19.12
C LEU A 339 33.84 8.32 19.33
N LEU A 340 32.53 8.52 19.20
CA LEU A 340 31.53 7.47 19.43
C LEU A 340 30.55 7.25 18.26
N ALA A 341 30.55 8.11 17.24
CA ALA A 341 29.64 7.97 16.10
C ALA A 341 29.97 6.78 15.18
N HIS A 342 31.24 6.36 15.14
CA HIS A 342 31.71 5.28 14.25
C HIS A 342 32.56 4.21 14.94
N SER A 343 32.83 4.35 16.24
CA SER A 343 33.68 3.43 16.99
C SER A 343 32.85 2.28 17.56
N GLY A 344 32.89 1.13 16.87
CA GLY A 344 32.28 -0.14 17.33
C GLY A 344 32.74 -0.60 18.72
N ARG A 345 33.80 -0.03 19.28
CA ARG A 345 34.25 -0.29 20.66
C ARG A 345 33.30 0.24 21.75
N PHE A 346 32.41 1.19 21.44
CA PHE A 346 31.47 1.76 22.42
C PHE A 346 30.02 1.28 22.26
N GLU A 347 29.72 0.36 21.33
CA GLU A 347 28.39 -0.28 21.26
C GLU A 347 28.00 -0.94 22.60
N HIS A 348 28.99 -1.41 23.36
CA HIS A 348 28.78 -2.00 24.68
C HIS A 348 28.52 -0.95 25.78
N ALA A 349 28.99 0.29 25.62
CA ALA A 349 28.72 1.38 26.57
C ALA A 349 27.32 1.96 26.37
N ALA A 350 26.83 2.08 25.13
CA ALA A 350 25.45 2.46 24.85
C ALA A 350 24.44 1.43 25.40
N SER A 351 24.82 0.14 25.46
CA SER A 351 24.03 -0.92 26.10
C SER A 351 23.95 -0.78 27.63
N ALA A 352 24.87 -0.07 28.28
CA ALA A 352 24.84 0.14 29.73
C ALA A 352 23.87 1.26 30.15
N PHE A 353 23.52 2.17 29.24
CA PHE A 353 22.64 3.31 29.50
C PHE A 353 21.24 3.17 28.88
N GLY A 354 20.98 2.12 28.11
CA GLY A 354 19.72 1.92 27.37
C GLY A 354 19.11 0.52 27.56
N ASN A 355 18.78 0.15 28.79
CA ASN A 355 17.96 -1.03 29.07
C ASN A 355 16.48 -0.75 28.75
N VAL A 356 16.13 -0.72 27.46
CA VAL A 356 14.73 -0.89 27.03
C VAL A 356 14.75 -1.72 25.75
N LYS A 357 14.28 -2.97 25.84
CA LYS A 357 14.02 -3.94 24.75
C LYS A 357 15.24 -4.72 24.21
N LYS A 358 15.81 -5.58 25.05
CA LYS A 358 16.38 -6.89 24.63
C LYS A 358 15.55 -8.04 25.20
N GLN A 359 14.23 -7.98 25.01
CA GLN A 359 13.31 -9.05 25.36
C GLN A 359 12.29 -9.22 24.24
N ASP A 360 12.76 -9.45 23.01
CA ASP A 360 11.94 -9.90 21.87
C ASP A 360 12.85 -10.36 20.70
N ARG A 361 13.93 -11.11 20.99
CA ARG A 361 14.82 -11.63 19.93
C ARG A 361 14.59 -13.11 19.57
N ASP A 362 13.61 -13.77 20.18
CA ASP A 362 13.36 -15.19 19.95
C ASP A 362 11.91 -15.49 19.54
N THR A 363 11.32 -14.71 18.63
CA THR A 363 10.18 -15.20 17.83
C THR A 363 10.00 -14.35 16.57
N SER A 364 9.84 -15.04 15.43
CA SER A 364 9.18 -14.60 14.19
C SER A 364 10.10 -14.34 12.99
N THR A 365 10.39 -15.44 12.30
CA THR A 365 10.68 -15.50 10.88
C THR A 365 9.42 -15.16 10.06
N SER A 366 9.29 -13.95 9.49
CA SER A 366 8.64 -13.71 8.18
C SER A 366 8.61 -12.27 7.68
N ASP A 367 8.89 -11.23 8.49
CA ASP A 367 8.71 -9.81 8.08
C ASP A 367 10.02 -9.01 8.14
N THR A 368 11.08 -9.58 7.55
CA THR A 368 12.47 -9.13 7.77
C THR A 368 12.81 -7.77 7.15
N GLU A 369 12.24 -7.39 6.00
CA GLU A 369 12.70 -6.19 5.29
C GLU A 369 12.23 -4.87 5.92
N GLY A 370 10.96 -4.77 6.34
CA GLY A 370 10.44 -3.56 6.98
C GLY A 370 11.03 -3.31 8.37
N GLN A 371 11.27 -4.38 9.14
CA GLN A 371 11.85 -4.27 10.47
C GLN A 371 13.36 -3.99 10.43
N ASP A 372 14.08 -4.53 9.44
CA ASP A 372 15.48 -4.22 9.22
C ASP A 372 15.67 -2.75 8.83
N MET A 373 14.81 -2.18 7.97
CA MET A 373 14.89 -0.76 7.62
C MET A 373 14.62 0.16 8.82
N GLN A 374 13.62 -0.14 9.65
CA GLN A 374 13.36 0.63 10.87
C GLN A 374 14.53 0.52 11.88
N ASP A 375 15.14 -0.67 11.97
CA ASP A 375 16.36 -0.87 12.75
C ASP A 375 17.53 -0.05 12.19
N THR A 376 17.64 0.12 10.86
CA THR A 376 18.68 1.00 10.26
C THR A 376 18.50 2.48 10.60
N ILE A 377 17.28 3.00 10.62
CA ILE A 377 17.00 4.38 11.04
C ILE A 377 17.37 4.54 12.52
N SER A 378 16.99 3.57 13.36
CA SER A 378 17.31 3.60 14.78
C SER A 378 18.83 3.58 15.04
N LYS A 379 19.58 2.80 14.26
CA LYS A 379 21.06 2.74 14.32
C LYS A 379 21.68 4.09 13.99
N ARG A 380 21.18 4.79 12.97
CA ARG A 380 21.66 6.13 12.57
C ARG A 380 21.32 7.23 13.55
N LEU A 381 20.22 7.10 14.30
CA LEU A 381 19.81 8.09 15.30
C LEU A 381 20.60 7.98 16.62
N LYS A 382 21.15 6.81 16.95
CA LYS A 382 21.89 6.59 18.21
C LYS A 382 23.07 7.57 18.41
N PRO A 383 23.95 7.82 17.41
CA PRO A 383 25.00 8.82 17.54
C PRO A 383 24.49 10.22 17.88
N TRP A 384 23.36 10.63 17.31
CA TRP A 384 22.74 11.93 17.59
C TRP A 384 22.26 12.04 19.03
N LEU A 385 21.58 11.01 19.52
CA LEU A 385 21.08 10.98 20.90
C LEU A 385 22.23 11.04 21.91
N PHE A 386 23.31 10.30 21.63
CA PHE A 386 24.51 10.35 22.45
C PHE A 386 25.21 11.72 22.38
N ALA A 387 25.40 12.27 21.19
CA ALA A 387 26.06 13.57 21.02
C ALA A 387 25.27 14.70 21.70
N ALA A 388 23.93 14.65 21.65
CA ALA A 388 23.07 15.57 22.36
C ALA A 388 23.23 15.44 23.89
N GLN A 389 23.27 14.21 24.42
CA GLN A 389 23.52 13.98 25.84
C GLN A 389 24.93 14.42 26.27
N ALA A 390 25.95 14.15 25.46
CA ALA A 390 27.31 14.56 25.74
C ALA A 390 27.45 16.09 25.74
N ALA A 391 26.77 16.77 24.81
CA ALA A 391 26.70 18.23 24.78
C ALA A 391 25.97 18.80 26.01
N ASP A 392 24.88 18.18 26.44
CA ASP A 392 24.15 18.56 27.65
C ASP A 392 25.06 18.47 28.87
N VAL A 393 25.72 17.33 29.08
CA VAL A 393 26.67 17.12 30.19
C VAL A 393 27.85 18.11 30.12
N ALA A 394 28.41 18.35 28.93
CA ALA A 394 29.50 19.30 28.76
C ALA A 394 29.06 20.74 29.06
N SER A 395 27.86 21.13 28.62
CA SER A 395 27.29 22.45 28.88
C SER A 395 27.02 22.63 30.38
N MET A 396 26.45 21.62 31.04
CA MET A 396 26.18 21.62 32.47
C MET A 396 27.47 21.75 33.28
N SER A 397 28.51 20.99 32.92
CA SER A 397 29.83 21.09 33.56
C SER A 397 30.45 22.49 33.41
N SER A 398 30.26 23.13 32.26
CA SER A 398 30.75 24.50 32.04
C SER A 398 30.01 25.53 32.90
N VAL A 399 28.69 25.40 33.01
CA VAL A 399 27.85 26.25 33.87
C VAL A 399 28.24 26.07 35.34
N ASP A 400 28.44 24.84 35.79
CA ASP A 400 28.90 24.54 37.15
C ASP A 400 30.27 25.18 37.43
N ALA A 401 31.20 25.11 36.48
CA ALA A 401 32.51 25.76 36.63
C ALA A 401 32.39 27.30 36.72
N TYR A 402 31.46 27.92 35.98
CA TYR A 402 31.19 29.36 36.10
C TYR A 402 30.50 29.72 37.42
N LEU A 403 29.58 28.89 37.89
CA LEU A 403 28.94 29.05 39.20
C LEU A 403 29.96 28.96 40.32
N GLN A 404 30.87 27.98 40.29
CA GLN A 404 31.94 27.86 41.28
C GLN A 404 32.89 29.06 41.25
N LYS A 405 33.25 29.57 40.06
CA LYS A 405 34.05 30.80 39.95
C LYS A 405 33.31 32.02 40.51
N GLY A 406 32.01 32.13 40.24
CA GLY A 406 31.15 33.17 40.80
C GLY A 406 31.10 33.12 42.33
N ASP A 407 30.90 31.92 42.88
CA ASP A 407 30.87 31.69 44.33
C ASP A 407 32.21 32.04 45.00
N GLN A 408 33.33 31.62 44.40
CA GLN A 408 34.66 32.01 44.85
C GLN A 408 34.88 33.52 44.81
N ALA A 409 34.39 34.21 43.77
CA ALA A 409 34.49 35.67 43.66
C ALA A 409 33.63 36.38 44.72
N VAL A 410 32.42 35.88 45.00
CA VAL A 410 31.54 36.40 46.07
C VAL A 410 32.17 36.16 47.45
N HIS A 411 32.75 34.99 47.69
CA HIS A 411 33.51 34.69 48.91
C HIS A 411 34.79 35.53 49.05
N ALA A 412 35.43 35.91 47.95
CA ALA A 412 36.56 36.84 47.98
C ALA A 412 36.10 38.26 48.31
N ALA A 413 35.00 38.73 47.72
CA ALA A 413 34.42 40.06 47.96
C ALA A 413 33.86 40.21 49.39
N SER A 414 33.20 39.19 49.93
CA SER A 414 32.73 39.20 51.33
C SER A 414 33.90 39.29 52.31
N ARG A 415 34.96 38.50 52.09
CA ARG A 415 36.19 38.58 52.91
C ARG A 415 36.85 39.95 52.84
N SER A 416 36.90 40.59 51.67
CA SER A 416 37.46 41.94 51.55
C SER A 416 36.58 42.98 52.26
N LEU A 417 35.25 42.86 52.20
CA LEU A 417 34.33 43.72 52.94
C LEU A 417 34.44 43.53 54.47
N ASP A 418 34.56 42.30 54.95
CA ASP A 418 34.75 42.04 56.37
C ASP A 418 36.11 42.58 56.86
N ALA A 419 37.17 42.46 56.06
CA ALA A 419 38.45 43.09 56.36
C ALA A 419 38.34 44.63 56.46
N LEU A 420 37.60 45.26 55.54
CA LEU A 420 37.33 46.70 55.61
C LEU A 420 36.50 47.08 56.84
N ARG A 421 35.55 46.23 57.26
CA ARG A 421 34.77 46.45 58.49
C ARG A 421 35.67 46.43 59.73
N VAL A 422 36.58 45.47 59.82
CA VAL A 422 37.56 45.39 60.93
C VAL A 422 38.47 46.62 60.95
N VAL A 423 38.97 47.07 59.80
CA VAL A 423 39.79 48.30 59.71
C VAL A 423 38.98 49.53 60.17
N ARG A 424 37.70 49.63 59.78
CA ARG A 424 36.81 50.70 60.21
C ARG A 424 36.58 50.70 61.72
N GLU A 425 36.43 49.53 62.34
CA GLU A 425 36.21 49.39 63.79
C GLU A 425 37.49 49.63 64.60
N ALA A 426 38.66 49.38 64.02
CA ALA A 426 39.96 49.62 64.65
C ALA A 426 40.37 51.10 64.75
N GLY A 427 39.57 52.03 64.23
CA GLY A 427 39.71 53.47 64.52
C GLY A 427 40.96 54.13 63.97
N ILE A 428 41.21 53.97 62.67
CA ILE A 428 42.03 54.91 61.87
C ILE A 428 41.10 55.84 61.10
#